data_AF-A0A924BC34-F1
#
_entry.id   AF-A0A924BC34-F1
#
_cell.length_a   1.000
_cell.length_b   1.000
_cell.length_c   1.000
_cell.angle_alpha   90.00
_cell.angle_beta   90.00
_cell.angle_gamma   90.00
#
_symmetry.space_group_name_H-M   'P 1'
#
loop_
_entity.id
_entity.type
_entity.pdbx_description
1 polymer ?
#
loop_
_entity_poly.entity_id
_entity_poly.type
_entity_poly.pdbx_seq_one_letter_code
_entity_poly.pdbx_strand_id
1 'polypeptide(L)'
;MIVVSSAIGVSLLWRFWQASNTRHDTPPSQSTSPRFMHSSGASGNDTLLGGYGRDTMTGGVGADHFAFTAAGQTGKDAATRDLIVDFSRAELDRIDLSAIDADGNFVNGKTAFHFIGNVAFQGMAGELRFLKFNRVGTANDATVVAGDTNGDGIADFQIGLSGLHTLIGADFTLV
;
A
#
# COMPACT_ATOMS: atom_id res chain seq x y z
N MET A 1 32.05 46.39 -29.95
CA MET A 1 32.37 45.00 -29.59
C MET A 1 31.07 44.22 -29.59
N ILE A 2 31.08 43.08 -30.27
CA ILE A 2 29.99 42.09 -30.50
C ILE A 2 29.04 42.39 -31.67
N VAL A 3 29.13 41.49 -32.67
CA VAL A 3 28.21 41.26 -33.78
C VAL A 3 27.66 39.85 -33.59
N VAL A 4 26.34 39.67 -33.62
CA VAL A 4 25.56 38.51 -34.12
C VAL A 4 24.08 38.86 -33.89
N SER A 5 23.21 39.10 -34.88
CA SER A 5 22.70 38.33 -36.04
C SER A 5 21.31 37.71 -35.79
N SER A 6 20.49 37.88 -36.82
CA SER A 6 19.24 37.22 -37.20
C SER A 6 17.96 37.50 -36.38
N ALA A 7 17.04 38.17 -37.08
CA ALA A 7 15.62 38.26 -36.78
C ALA A 7 14.85 37.19 -37.57
N ILE A 8 13.86 36.58 -36.94
CA ILE A 8 12.63 36.02 -37.54
C ILE A 8 11.56 36.31 -36.47
N GLY A 9 10.60 37.23 -36.66
CA GLY A 9 9.31 36.98 -37.33
C GLY A 9 8.56 35.84 -36.63
N VAL A 10 7.34 35.95 -36.08
CA VAL A 10 6.19 36.76 -36.48
C VAL A 10 5.24 36.88 -35.26
N SER A 11 4.60 38.04 -35.15
CA SER A 11 3.49 38.35 -34.25
C SER A 11 2.18 37.62 -34.62
N LEU A 12 1.16 37.89 -33.79
CA LEU A 12 -0.29 37.79 -33.98
C LEU A 12 -0.93 36.54 -33.35
N LEU A 13 -1.49 36.70 -32.14
CA LEU A 13 -2.85 37.19 -31.87
C LEU A 13 -3.92 36.21 -32.37
N TRP A 14 -4.48 35.48 -31.40
CA TRP A 14 -5.88 35.10 -31.23
C TRP A 14 -6.75 35.11 -32.49
N ARG A 15 -7.20 33.92 -32.92
CA ARG A 15 -8.64 33.63 -33.16
C ARG A 15 -8.95 32.16 -33.45
N PHE A 16 -10.09 31.77 -32.91
CA PHE A 16 -10.81 30.49 -32.91
C PHE A 16 -10.74 29.61 -34.18
N TRP A 17 -10.61 28.30 -33.95
CA TRP A 17 -11.22 27.27 -34.80
C TRP A 17 -11.77 26.16 -33.89
N GLN A 18 -13.09 25.96 -33.89
CA GLN A 18 -13.74 24.76 -33.37
C GLN A 18 -13.95 23.80 -34.55
N ALA A 19 -13.45 22.56 -34.45
CA ALA A 19 -14.21 21.33 -34.71
C ALA A 19 -13.36 20.05 -34.50
N SER A 20 -13.84 19.23 -33.54
CA SER A 20 -13.84 17.77 -33.49
C SER A 20 -12.54 16.91 -33.45
N ASN A 21 -12.50 16.13 -32.36
CA ASN A 21 -12.01 14.75 -32.20
C ASN A 21 -10.52 14.43 -31.91
N THR A 22 -10.32 14.08 -30.62
CA THR A 22 -9.50 12.98 -30.07
C THR A 22 -7.99 12.99 -30.30
N ARG A 23 -7.23 13.37 -29.26
CA ARG A 23 -6.47 12.46 -28.37
C ARG A 23 -5.69 13.31 -27.36
N HIS A 24 -6.00 13.10 -26.08
CA HIS A 24 -5.39 13.76 -24.94
C HIS A 24 -4.32 12.84 -24.37
N ASP A 25 -3.11 12.88 -24.95
CA ASP A 25 -1.97 12.15 -24.40
C ASP A 25 -0.97 13.16 -23.81
N THR A 26 -1.28 13.62 -22.60
CA THR A 26 -0.24 14.16 -21.71
C THR A 26 0.20 13.04 -20.76
N PRO A 27 1.51 12.76 -20.62
CA PRO A 27 2.00 11.74 -19.70
C PRO A 27 1.62 12.07 -18.25
N PRO A 28 1.27 11.09 -17.39
CA PRO A 28 0.79 11.38 -16.06
C PRO A 28 1.90 11.99 -15.20
N SER A 29 1.67 13.25 -14.85
CA SER A 29 2.35 13.99 -13.78
C SER A 29 2.17 13.27 -12.45
N GLN A 30 3.26 12.82 -11.84
CA GLN A 30 3.26 12.34 -10.45
C GLN A 30 2.93 13.51 -9.52
N SER A 31 1.70 13.54 -9.03
CA SER A 31 1.15 14.60 -8.18
C SER A 31 1.55 14.38 -6.72
N THR A 32 2.53 15.17 -6.23
CA THR A 32 3.07 15.13 -4.86
C THR A 32 2.20 15.89 -3.84
N SER A 33 0.90 15.59 -3.77
CA SER A 33 0.01 16.08 -2.71
C SER A 33 -0.37 14.92 -1.78
N PRO A 34 -0.64 15.12 -0.48
CA PRO A 34 -1.14 14.06 0.39
C PRO A 34 -2.58 13.75 -0.05
N ARG A 35 -2.71 12.95 -1.09
CA ARG A 35 -3.99 12.47 -1.62
C ARG A 35 -4.18 11.12 -0.96
N PHE A 36 -5.27 10.96 -0.21
CA PHE A 36 -5.77 9.63 0.13
C PHE A 36 -5.94 8.86 -1.20
N MET A 37 -5.00 7.99 -1.55
CA MET A 37 -5.12 7.17 -2.75
C MET A 37 -6.07 6.03 -2.40
N HIS A 38 -7.23 6.05 -3.04
CA HIS A 38 -8.16 4.93 -3.05
C HIS A 38 -7.70 3.99 -4.16
N SER A 39 -7.10 2.86 -3.79
CA SER A 39 -6.80 1.77 -4.72
C SER A 39 -7.98 0.81 -4.70
N SER A 40 -8.83 0.89 -5.71
CA SER A 40 -9.96 -0.03 -5.91
C SER A 40 -9.62 -1.00 -7.04
N GLY A 41 -9.48 -2.28 -6.72
CA GLY A 41 -9.56 -3.35 -7.70
C GLY A 41 -10.98 -3.51 -8.21
N ALA A 42 -11.11 -4.13 -9.38
CA ALA A 42 -12.39 -4.35 -10.03
C ALA A 42 -12.83 -5.81 -9.79
N SER A 43 -13.45 -6.44 -10.79
CA SER A 43 -13.56 -7.90 -10.79
C SER A 43 -12.27 -8.52 -11.31
N GLY A 44 -11.77 -9.56 -10.68
CA GLY A 44 -10.56 -10.28 -11.09
C GLY A 44 -9.63 -10.50 -9.90
N ASN A 45 -8.48 -11.11 -10.18
CA ASN A 45 -7.42 -11.25 -9.18
C ASN A 45 -6.45 -10.09 -9.36
N ASP A 46 -6.56 -9.07 -8.52
CA ASP A 46 -5.81 -7.84 -8.63
C ASP A 46 -4.57 -7.85 -7.72
N THR A 47 -3.54 -7.07 -8.07
CA THR A 47 -2.42 -6.75 -7.17
C THR A 47 -2.44 -5.26 -6.90
N LEU A 48 -2.70 -4.89 -5.65
CA LEU A 48 -2.90 -3.53 -5.21
C LEU A 48 -1.66 -3.04 -4.44
N LEU A 49 -1.12 -1.90 -4.86
CA LEU A 49 -0.03 -1.20 -4.21
C LEU A 49 -0.55 0.15 -3.71
N GLY A 50 -0.62 0.36 -2.39
CA GLY A 50 -0.97 1.66 -1.79
C GLY A 50 0.13 2.70 -2.02
N GLY A 51 1.37 2.30 -1.78
CA GLY A 51 2.54 3.17 -1.87
C GLY A 51 2.93 3.71 -0.51
N TYR A 52 3.56 4.88 -0.47
CA TYR A 52 3.86 5.56 0.80
C TYR A 52 2.70 6.43 1.21
N GLY A 53 2.31 6.35 2.48
CA GLY A 53 1.30 7.23 3.04
C GLY A 53 0.37 6.47 3.94
N ARG A 54 -0.85 6.98 4.07
CA ARG A 54 -1.96 6.25 4.66
C ARG A 54 -3.00 6.03 3.59
N ASP A 55 -3.09 4.80 3.10
CA ASP A 55 -3.94 4.42 1.99
C ASP A 55 -5.14 3.59 2.44
N THR A 56 -6.22 3.70 1.68
CA THR A 56 -7.41 2.86 1.84
C THR A 56 -7.55 2.01 0.58
N MET A 57 -7.42 0.70 0.73
CA MET A 57 -7.43 -0.26 -0.37
C MET A 57 -8.70 -1.11 -0.35
N THR A 58 -9.22 -1.40 -1.53
CA THR A 58 -10.42 -2.20 -1.78
C THR A 58 -10.10 -3.16 -2.90
N GLY A 59 -10.06 -4.47 -2.64
CA GLY A 59 -9.74 -5.48 -3.65
C GLY A 59 -10.85 -5.66 -4.69
N GLY A 60 -12.10 -5.66 -4.25
CA GLY A 60 -13.23 -5.97 -5.11
C GLY A 60 -13.56 -7.46 -5.08
N VAL A 61 -13.86 -8.04 -6.24
CA VAL A 61 -14.27 -9.46 -6.35
C VAL A 61 -13.14 -10.25 -6.98
N GLY A 62 -12.63 -11.25 -6.27
CA GLY A 62 -11.61 -12.17 -6.74
C GLY A 62 -10.52 -12.39 -5.69
N ALA A 63 -9.45 -13.11 -6.06
CA ALA A 63 -8.35 -13.39 -5.14
C ALA A 63 -7.30 -12.28 -5.24
N ASP A 64 -7.40 -11.29 -4.36
CA ASP A 64 -6.60 -10.07 -4.47
C ASP A 64 -5.33 -10.10 -3.61
N HIS A 65 -4.28 -9.45 -4.09
CA HIS A 65 -2.99 -9.32 -3.42
C HIS A 65 -2.75 -7.87 -3.00
N PHE A 66 -2.79 -7.60 -1.70
CA PHE A 66 -2.46 -6.30 -1.13
C PHE A 66 -0.96 -6.25 -0.82
N ALA A 67 -0.19 -5.63 -1.72
CA ALA A 67 1.26 -5.70 -1.72
C ALA A 67 1.91 -4.50 -1.01
N PHE A 68 2.84 -4.82 -0.12
CA PHE A 68 3.70 -3.86 0.57
C PHE A 68 5.15 -4.17 0.23
N THR A 69 5.82 -3.21 -0.41
CA THR A 69 7.21 -3.36 -0.87
C THR A 69 8.26 -2.86 0.11
N ALA A 70 7.85 -2.12 1.14
CA ALA A 70 8.71 -1.70 2.24
C ALA A 70 7.90 -1.53 3.52
N ALA A 71 8.47 -1.88 4.68
CA ALA A 71 7.80 -1.69 5.97
C ALA A 71 7.34 -0.24 6.19
N GLY A 72 8.12 0.74 5.74
CA GLY A 72 7.82 2.17 5.86
C GLY A 72 6.75 2.71 4.91
N GLN A 73 6.11 1.87 4.09
CA GLN A 73 4.98 2.29 3.25
C GLN A 73 3.71 2.53 4.05
N THR A 74 3.53 1.74 5.12
CA THR A 74 2.41 1.84 6.05
C THR A 74 2.90 2.27 7.42
N GLY A 75 2.06 2.99 8.17
CA GLY A 75 2.39 3.43 9.51
C GLY A 75 2.37 2.34 10.59
N LYS A 76 2.85 2.71 11.77
CA LYS A 76 2.96 1.83 12.95
C LYS A 76 1.80 1.95 13.94
N ASP A 77 0.82 2.79 13.64
CA ASP A 77 -0.34 3.04 14.51
C ASP A 77 -1.62 3.28 13.73
N ALA A 78 -2.73 3.49 14.45
CA ALA A 78 -4.05 3.66 13.84
C ALA A 78 -4.22 4.92 13.00
N ALA A 79 -3.42 5.96 13.26
CA ALA A 79 -3.52 7.22 12.54
C ALA A 79 -2.74 7.19 11.21
N THR A 80 -1.78 6.27 11.08
CA THR A 80 -0.81 6.25 9.98
C THR A 80 -0.80 4.98 9.16
N ARG A 81 -1.33 3.85 9.68
CA ARG A 81 -1.39 2.60 8.92
C ARG A 81 -2.42 2.63 7.79
N ASP A 82 -2.13 1.86 6.75
CA ASP A 82 -3.06 1.56 5.67
C ASP A 82 -4.26 0.74 6.15
N LEU A 83 -5.35 0.82 5.40
CA LEU A 83 -6.60 0.11 5.68
C LEU A 83 -7.09 -0.63 4.44
N ILE A 84 -7.19 -1.96 4.54
CA ILE A 84 -7.89 -2.81 3.58
C ILE A 84 -9.33 -2.98 4.06
N VAL A 85 -10.30 -2.62 3.23
CA VAL A 85 -11.70 -2.51 3.67
C VAL A 85 -12.56 -3.75 3.42
N ASP A 86 -12.13 -4.64 2.54
CA ASP A 86 -12.92 -5.76 2.01
C ASP A 86 -12.17 -7.10 1.99
N PHE A 87 -11.06 -7.21 2.71
CA PHE A 87 -10.24 -8.43 2.77
C PHE A 87 -11.09 -9.69 2.97
N SER A 88 -10.96 -10.64 2.05
CA SER A 88 -11.82 -11.82 1.93
C SER A 88 -10.99 -13.10 1.87
N ARG A 89 -10.91 -13.78 3.01
CA ARG A 89 -10.32 -15.13 3.06
C ARG A 89 -11.08 -16.15 2.22
N ALA A 90 -12.38 -15.93 2.02
CA ALA A 90 -13.22 -16.81 1.21
C ALA A 90 -12.89 -16.71 -0.28
N GLU A 91 -12.48 -15.53 -0.74
CA GLU A 91 -12.04 -15.29 -2.11
C GLU A 91 -10.53 -15.52 -2.31
N LEU A 92 -9.81 -15.85 -1.22
CA LEU A 92 -8.38 -16.16 -1.17
C LEU A 92 -7.47 -14.93 -1.29
N ASP A 93 -7.93 -13.79 -0.77
CA ASP A 93 -7.11 -12.59 -0.64
C ASP A 93 -5.84 -12.85 0.19
N ARG A 94 -4.78 -12.12 -0.17
CA ARG A 94 -3.47 -12.21 0.48
C ARG A 94 -2.90 -10.85 0.77
N ILE A 95 -2.23 -10.75 1.92
CA ILE A 95 -1.32 -9.65 2.21
C ILE A 95 0.06 -10.07 1.75
N ASP A 96 0.57 -9.39 0.74
CA ASP A 96 1.87 -9.71 0.16
C ASP A 96 2.96 -8.85 0.81
N LEU A 97 3.77 -9.50 1.65
CA LEU A 97 4.93 -8.93 2.32
C LEU A 97 6.23 -9.52 1.77
N SER A 98 6.16 -10.29 0.69
CA SER A 98 7.29 -11.00 0.11
C SER A 98 8.35 -10.05 -0.44
N ALA A 99 8.07 -8.75 -0.55
CA ALA A 99 9.03 -7.75 -0.96
C ALA A 99 9.90 -7.21 0.20
N ILE A 100 9.46 -7.36 1.45
CA ILE A 100 10.11 -6.83 2.64
C ILE A 100 11.12 -7.86 3.19
N ASP A 101 12.26 -7.38 3.66
CA ASP A 101 13.22 -8.17 4.44
C ASP A 101 12.80 -8.19 5.90
N ALA A 102 12.47 -9.37 6.43
CA ALA A 102 11.74 -9.48 7.68
C ALA A 102 12.55 -9.04 8.90
N ASP A 103 13.86 -9.22 8.91
CA ASP A 103 14.75 -8.83 10.01
C ASP A 103 15.52 -7.52 9.76
N GLY A 104 15.24 -6.85 8.63
CA GLY A 104 15.88 -5.60 8.22
C GLY A 104 17.41 -5.69 8.03
N ASN A 105 17.99 -6.89 8.04
CA ASN A 105 19.43 -7.10 8.00
C ASN A 105 19.90 -7.47 6.60
N PHE A 106 20.09 -6.46 5.76
CA PHE A 106 20.53 -6.64 4.37
C PHE A 106 21.83 -7.45 4.17
N VAL A 107 22.62 -7.70 5.23
CA VAL A 107 23.86 -8.48 5.18
C VAL A 107 23.61 -9.99 5.10
N ASN A 108 22.53 -10.52 5.68
CA ASN A 108 22.23 -11.96 5.67
C ASN A 108 21.31 -12.39 4.51
N GLY A 109 20.96 -11.45 3.63
CA GLY A 109 20.03 -11.67 2.54
C GLY A 109 18.58 -11.44 2.97
N LYS A 110 17.64 -11.76 2.10
CA LYS A 110 16.23 -11.50 2.38
C LYS A 110 15.64 -12.62 3.23
N THR A 111 15.11 -12.26 4.39
CA THR A 111 14.49 -13.19 5.34
C THR A 111 12.96 -13.12 5.28
N ALA A 112 12.31 -14.23 5.62
CA ALA A 112 10.85 -14.36 5.66
C ALA A 112 10.30 -14.00 7.04
N PHE A 113 9.13 -13.39 7.08
CA PHE A 113 8.43 -13.19 8.35
C PHE A 113 8.01 -14.53 8.96
N HIS A 114 8.17 -14.67 10.26
CA HIS A 114 7.60 -15.76 11.04
C HIS A 114 6.20 -15.35 11.52
N PHE A 115 5.16 -15.92 10.92
CA PHE A 115 3.79 -15.69 11.38
C PHE A 115 3.49 -16.43 12.68
N ILE A 116 3.39 -15.70 13.79
CA ILE A 116 3.14 -16.22 15.15
C ILE A 116 1.65 -16.21 15.54
N GLY A 117 0.75 -15.91 14.61
CA GLY A 117 -0.69 -15.87 14.88
C GLY A 117 -1.08 -14.66 15.73
N ASN A 118 -1.86 -14.90 16.79
CA ASN A 118 -2.31 -13.85 17.73
C ASN A 118 -1.47 -13.77 19.01
N VAL A 119 -0.27 -14.35 19.00
CA VAL A 119 0.67 -14.31 20.12
C VAL A 119 1.35 -12.93 20.16
N ALA A 120 1.76 -12.48 21.36
CA ALA A 120 2.55 -11.28 21.50
C ALA A 120 3.96 -11.47 20.91
N PHE A 121 4.58 -10.39 20.42
CA PHE A 121 5.98 -10.43 19.99
C PHE A 121 6.86 -10.95 21.13
N GLN A 122 7.81 -11.80 20.78
CA GLN A 122 8.78 -12.43 21.69
C GLN A 122 10.14 -11.72 21.66
N GLY A 123 10.25 -10.62 20.89
CA GLY A 123 11.50 -9.87 20.73
C GLY A 123 12.46 -10.54 19.75
N MET A 124 11.91 -11.23 18.74
CA MET A 124 12.68 -11.78 17.64
C MET A 124 12.39 -10.96 16.39
N ALA A 125 13.43 -10.50 15.71
CA ALA A 125 13.29 -9.82 14.43
C ALA A 125 12.61 -10.75 13.41
N GLY A 126 11.72 -10.17 12.59
CA GLY A 126 10.95 -10.91 11.59
C GLY A 126 9.67 -11.54 12.12
N GLU A 127 9.20 -11.24 13.33
CA GLU A 127 7.91 -11.73 13.80
C GLU A 127 6.74 -10.98 13.14
N LEU A 128 5.70 -11.73 12.75
CA LEU A 128 4.46 -11.20 12.19
C LEU A 128 3.26 -11.75 12.96
N ARG A 129 2.37 -10.86 13.39
CA ARG A 129 1.18 -11.25 14.17
C ARG A 129 -0.07 -10.51 13.72
N PHE A 130 -1.21 -10.91 14.29
CA PHE A 130 -2.44 -10.14 14.18
C PHE A 130 -3.11 -9.91 15.54
N LEU A 131 -3.84 -8.80 15.62
CA LEU A 131 -4.62 -8.37 16.78
C LEU A 131 -6.06 -8.09 16.34
N LYS A 132 -7.04 -8.51 17.14
CA LYS A 132 -8.45 -8.18 16.91
C LYS A 132 -8.90 -7.10 17.87
N PHE A 133 -9.56 -6.08 17.35
CA PHE A 133 -10.17 -5.00 18.10
C PHE A 133 -11.68 -5.07 17.88
N ASN A 134 -12.38 -5.75 18.80
CA ASN A 134 -13.82 -5.75 18.84
C ASN A 134 -14.28 -4.61 19.76
N ARG A 135 -14.92 -3.59 19.19
CA ARG A 135 -15.49 -2.47 19.96
C ARG A 135 -17.00 -2.62 19.99
N VAL A 136 -17.49 -3.35 21.00
CA VAL A 136 -18.90 -3.60 21.26
C VAL A 136 -19.73 -2.32 21.09
N GLY A 137 -20.75 -2.38 20.25
CA GLY A 137 -21.66 -1.26 19.97
C GLY A 137 -21.16 -0.28 18.92
N THR A 138 -20.03 -0.56 18.23
CA THR A 138 -19.57 0.23 17.09
C THR A 138 -19.38 -0.65 15.86
N ALA A 139 -19.57 -0.10 14.66
CA ALA A 139 -19.26 -0.79 13.41
C ALA A 139 -17.75 -0.82 13.09
N ASN A 140 -16.90 -0.41 14.03
CA ASN A 140 -15.46 -0.18 13.83
C ASN A 140 -14.61 -1.36 14.31
N ASP A 141 -15.14 -2.57 14.16
CA ASP A 141 -14.37 -3.77 14.40
C ASP A 141 -13.21 -3.83 13.40
N ALA A 142 -12.03 -4.18 13.90
CA ALA A 142 -10.83 -4.19 13.08
C ALA A 142 -9.92 -5.36 13.44
N THR A 143 -9.17 -5.81 12.44
CA THR A 143 -8.03 -6.68 12.62
C THR A 143 -6.79 -5.91 12.22
N VAL A 144 -5.71 -6.00 12.99
CA VAL A 144 -4.45 -5.32 12.68
C VAL A 144 -3.38 -6.37 12.53
N VAL A 145 -2.77 -6.44 11.36
CA VAL A 145 -1.52 -7.15 11.14
C VAL A 145 -0.38 -6.24 11.58
N ALA A 146 0.60 -6.79 12.29
CA ALA A 146 1.77 -6.05 12.77
C ALA A 146 3.03 -6.88 12.59
N GLY A 147 4.09 -6.26 12.08
CA GLY A 147 5.42 -6.87 12.00
C GLY A 147 6.44 -6.16 12.88
N ASP A 148 7.33 -6.94 13.49
CA ASP A 148 8.51 -6.48 14.22
C ASP A 148 9.74 -6.87 13.39
N THR A 149 10.39 -5.88 12.80
CA THR A 149 11.55 -6.09 11.92
C THR A 149 12.88 -5.97 12.64
N ASN A 150 12.91 -5.34 13.81
CA ASN A 150 14.16 -5.05 14.52
C ASN A 150 14.35 -5.91 15.79
N GLY A 151 13.31 -6.63 16.22
CA GLY A 151 13.31 -7.53 17.36
C GLY A 151 13.14 -6.85 18.72
N ASP A 152 12.66 -5.61 18.78
CA ASP A 152 12.43 -4.89 20.05
C ASP A 152 11.09 -5.23 20.72
N GLY A 153 10.28 -6.09 20.10
CA GLY A 153 8.95 -6.47 20.57
C GLY A 153 7.89 -5.39 20.33
N ILE A 154 8.19 -4.38 19.51
CA ILE A 154 7.31 -3.29 19.11
C ILE A 154 7.05 -3.43 17.61
N ALA A 155 5.83 -3.08 17.18
CA ALA A 155 5.51 -3.10 15.76
C ALA A 155 6.28 -1.99 15.02
N ASP A 156 7.04 -2.38 14.00
CA ASP A 156 7.69 -1.46 13.06
C ASP A 156 6.74 -1.01 11.95
N PHE A 157 5.73 -1.82 11.63
CA PHE A 157 4.65 -1.46 10.71
C PHE A 157 3.34 -2.15 11.11
N GLN A 158 2.22 -1.57 10.69
CA GLN A 158 0.88 -2.14 10.87
C GLN A 158 0.07 -2.07 9.57
N ILE A 159 -0.86 -3.00 9.39
CA ILE A 159 -1.86 -2.99 8.31
C ILE A 159 -3.22 -3.24 8.94
N GLY A 160 -4.17 -2.34 8.71
CA GLY A 160 -5.54 -2.49 9.19
C GLY A 160 -6.39 -3.27 8.20
N LEU A 161 -7.24 -4.17 8.71
CA LEU A 161 -8.32 -4.81 8.00
C LEU A 161 -9.64 -4.43 8.67
N SER A 162 -10.61 -3.99 7.88
CA SER A 162 -11.99 -3.81 8.38
C SER A 162 -12.58 -5.16 8.78
N GLY A 163 -13.20 -5.24 9.96
CA GLY A 163 -13.83 -6.46 10.50
C GLY A 163 -12.90 -7.37 11.30
N LEU A 164 -13.47 -8.47 11.80
CA LEU A 164 -12.78 -9.45 12.67
C LEU A 164 -12.33 -10.69 11.88
N HIS A 165 -11.08 -10.67 11.42
CA HIS A 165 -10.47 -11.74 10.63
C HIS A 165 -9.63 -12.66 11.51
N THR A 166 -9.93 -13.96 11.49
CA THR A 166 -9.00 -14.96 12.02
C THR A 166 -8.01 -15.30 10.92
N LEU A 167 -6.81 -14.73 11.00
CA LEU A 167 -5.76 -14.93 10.00
C LEU A 167 -4.93 -16.19 10.27
N ILE A 168 -4.47 -16.82 9.20
CA ILE A 168 -3.57 -17.96 9.17
C ILE A 168 -2.40 -17.68 8.23
N GLY A 169 -1.34 -18.50 8.26
CA GLY A 169 -0.18 -18.32 7.38
C GLY A 169 -0.52 -18.28 5.89
N ALA A 170 -1.58 -18.97 5.45
CA ALA A 170 -2.01 -18.97 4.05
C ALA A 170 -2.59 -17.63 3.56
N ASP A 171 -2.93 -16.71 4.46
CA ASP A 171 -3.44 -15.37 4.13
C ASP A 171 -2.29 -14.38 3.81
N PHE A 172 -1.04 -14.85 3.89
CA PHE A 172 0.15 -14.06 3.62
C PHE A 172 0.96 -14.65 2.47
N THR A 173 1.59 -13.79 1.69
CA THR A 173 2.67 -14.15 0.77
C THR A 173 3.98 -13.65 1.40
N LEU A 174 4.83 -14.58 1.81
CA LEU A 174 6.12 -14.35 2.47
C LEU A 174 7.24 -14.98 1.62
N VAL A 175 8.50 -14.59 1.83
CA VAL A 175 9.64 -15.13 1.04
C VAL A 175 10.06 -16.53 1.43
#